data_AF-T0ZXF9-F1
#
_entry.id   AF-T0ZXF9-F1
#
_cell.length_a   1.000
_cell.length_b   1.000
_cell.length_c   1.000
_cell.angle_alpha   90.00
_cell.angle_beta   90.00
_cell.angle_gamma   90.00
#
_symmetry.space_group_name_H-M   'P 1'
#
loop_
_entity.id
_entity.type
_entity.pdbx_description
1 polymer ?
#
loop_
_entity_poly.entity_id
_entity_poly.type
_entity_poly.pdbx_seq_one_letter_code
_entity_poly.pdbx_strand_id
1 'polypeptide(L)'
;MAAGLTIEEARLGEFRTAFEKVGQEWLTPDLLTNKFEHDGPLDVSSMNVAVIETVTNETWGQGFPTPVFEGEFKVARQRILKENIQS
;
A
#
# COMPACT_ATOMS: atom_id res chain seq x y z
N MET A 1 -0.41 10.93 -5.09
CA MET A 1 -0.58 12.31 -5.61
C MET A 1 0.20 12.43 -6.91
N ALA A 2 -0.24 13.25 -7.87
CA ALA A 2 0.48 13.51 -9.12
C ALA A 2 0.41 15.00 -9.47
N ALA A 3 1.50 15.56 -9.96
CA ALA A 3 1.59 16.94 -10.44
C ALA A 3 2.33 16.97 -11.78
N GLY A 4 1.97 17.92 -12.65
CA GLY A 4 2.63 18.15 -13.93
C GLY A 4 3.07 19.61 -14.07
N LEU A 5 4.18 19.84 -14.78
CA LEU A 5 4.74 21.17 -15.03
C LEU A 5 5.51 21.17 -16.37
N THR A 6 5.71 22.36 -16.95
CA THR A 6 6.46 22.56 -18.21
C THR A 6 7.78 23.28 -17.90
N ILE A 7 8.89 22.83 -18.50
CA ILE A 7 10.23 23.41 -18.32
C ILE A 7 10.87 23.65 -19.70
N GLU A 8 11.63 24.73 -19.84
CA GLU A 8 12.56 24.90 -20.95
C GLU A 8 13.64 23.80 -20.93
N GLU A 9 13.85 23.12 -22.06
CA GLU A 9 14.78 21.98 -22.17
C GLU A 9 16.20 22.33 -21.66
N ALA A 10 16.68 23.53 -21.95
CA ALA A 10 17.99 24.01 -21.51
C ALA A 10 18.16 24.04 -19.97
N ARG A 11 17.05 24.15 -19.22
CA ARG A 11 17.05 24.22 -17.74
C ARG A 11 16.75 22.88 -17.07
N LEU A 12 16.56 21.81 -17.85
CA LEU A 12 16.28 20.48 -17.29
C LEU A 12 17.39 20.01 -16.34
N GLY A 13 18.65 20.34 -16.64
CA GLY A 13 19.79 20.03 -15.76
C GLY A 13 19.69 20.72 -14.40
N GLU A 14 19.40 22.03 -14.38
CA GLU A 14 19.22 22.80 -13.15
C GLU A 14 18.02 22.29 -12.34
N PHE A 15 16.90 22.01 -13.01
CA PHE A 15 15.73 21.42 -12.36
C PHE A 15 16.06 20.09 -11.70
N ARG A 16 16.77 19.20 -12.41
CA ARG A 16 17.15 17.89 -11.87
C ARG A 16 17.99 18.03 -10.61
N THR A 17 19.00 18.90 -10.61
CA THR A 17 19.83 19.14 -9.42
C THR A 17 19.02 19.71 -8.26
N ALA A 18 18.13 20.66 -8.52
CA ALA A 18 17.27 21.23 -7.49
C ALA A 18 16.27 20.20 -6.94
N PHE A 19 15.68 19.37 -7.81
CA PHE A 19 14.75 18.31 -7.45
C PHE A 19 15.42 17.23 -6.60
N GLU A 20 16.61 16.74 -7.02
CA GLU A 20 17.38 15.76 -6.27
C GLU A 20 17.77 16.29 -4.88
N LYS A 21 18.16 17.57 -4.78
CA LYS A 21 18.47 18.21 -3.50
C LYS A 21 17.27 18.21 -2.55
N VAL A 22 16.12 18.71 -3.00
CA VAL A 22 14.90 18.74 -2.18
C VAL A 22 14.44 17.32 -1.84
N GLY A 23 14.54 16.38 -2.80
CA GLY A 23 14.27 14.98 -2.57
C GLY A 23 15.13 14.40 -1.45
N GLN A 24 16.43 14.64 -1.44
CA GLN A 24 17.32 14.15 -0.39
C GLN A 24 17.03 14.77 0.99
N GLU A 25 16.60 16.03 1.03
CA GLU A 25 16.22 16.70 2.28
C GLU A 25 14.92 16.14 2.87
N TRP A 26 13.99 15.67 2.03
CA TRP A 26 12.63 15.29 2.45
C TRP A 26 12.38 13.78 2.48
N LEU A 27 13.10 13.00 1.67
CA LEU A 27 12.95 11.54 1.61
C LEU A 27 13.62 10.89 2.81
N THR A 28 12.83 10.43 3.76
CA THR A 28 13.29 9.51 4.80
C THR A 28 13.39 8.09 4.22
N PRO A 29 14.26 7.20 4.77
CA PRO A 29 14.32 5.79 4.36
C PRO A 29 12.96 5.08 4.40
N ASP A 30 12.12 5.53 5.32
CA ASP A 30 10.74 5.10 5.51
C ASP A 30 9.81 5.41 4.33
N LEU A 31 10.10 6.44 3.54
CA LEU A 31 9.37 6.77 2.31
C LEU A 31 9.87 5.97 1.09
N LEU A 32 11.06 5.37 1.19
CA LEU A 32 11.68 4.55 0.13
C LEU A 32 11.38 3.06 0.28
N THR A 33 10.76 2.67 1.39
CA THR A 33 10.32 1.31 1.66
C THR A 33 8.84 1.16 1.33
N ASN A 34 8.47 0.03 0.73
CA ASN A 34 7.06 -0.28 0.49
C ASN A 34 6.43 -0.66 1.83
N LYS A 35 6.01 0.36 2.59
CA LYS A 35 5.33 0.17 3.87
C LYS A 35 3.90 -0.28 3.61
N PHE A 36 3.56 -1.43 4.16
CA PHE A 36 2.20 -1.91 4.23
C PHE A 36 1.68 -1.60 5.63
N GLU A 37 0.73 -0.68 5.75
CA GLU A 37 0.11 -0.35 7.03
C GLU A 37 -0.92 -1.44 7.37
N HIS A 38 -0.85 -1.93 8.60
CA HIS A 38 -1.77 -2.91 9.16
C HIS A 38 -2.13 -2.52 10.60
N ASP A 39 -3.33 -2.90 11.04
CA ASP A 39 -3.87 -2.64 12.37
C ASP A 39 -3.36 -3.63 13.44
N GLY A 40 -2.46 -4.53 13.03
CA GLY A 40 -1.85 -5.55 13.89
C GLY A 40 -2.56 -6.90 13.83
N PRO A 41 -2.22 -7.83 14.74
CA PRO A 41 -2.79 -9.17 14.74
C PRO A 41 -4.25 -9.16 15.21
N LEU A 42 -5.08 -9.94 14.54
CA LEU A 42 -6.44 -10.21 15.00
C LEU A 42 -6.43 -11.36 16.03
N ASP A 43 -7.03 -11.15 17.20
CA ASP A 43 -7.16 -12.21 18.19
C ASP A 43 -8.03 -13.36 17.68
N VAL A 44 -7.68 -14.60 18.04
CA VAL A 44 -8.39 -15.81 17.59
C VAL A 44 -9.87 -15.77 17.98
N SER A 45 -10.21 -15.21 19.15
CA SER A 45 -11.61 -15.08 19.55
C SER A 45 -12.40 -14.12 18.66
N SER A 46 -11.71 -13.19 17.99
CA SER A 46 -12.26 -12.20 17.07
C SER A 46 -12.30 -12.68 15.61
N MET A 47 -11.73 -13.85 15.31
CA MET A 47 -11.84 -14.50 13.98
C MET A 47 -13.19 -15.20 13.80
N ASN A 48 -14.27 -14.42 13.88
CA ASN A 48 -15.64 -14.94 13.83
C ASN A 48 -16.54 -14.10 12.90
N VAL A 49 -17.72 -14.65 12.58
CA VAL A 49 -18.66 -14.03 11.64
C VAL A 49 -19.16 -12.67 12.12
N ALA A 50 -19.35 -12.47 13.42
CA ALA A 50 -19.86 -11.21 13.96
C ALA A 50 -18.88 -10.04 13.70
N VAL A 51 -17.57 -10.30 13.76
CA VAL A 51 -16.55 -9.30 13.39
C VAL A 51 -16.58 -9.00 11.90
N ILE A 52 -16.76 -10.02 11.05
CA ILE A 52 -16.90 -9.84 9.59
C ILE A 52 -18.11 -8.95 9.27
N GLU A 53 -19.25 -9.24 9.88
CA GLU A 53 -20.48 -8.45 9.70
C GLU A 53 -20.27 -7.00 10.14
N THR A 54 -19.61 -6.79 11.28
CA THR A 54 -19.27 -5.45 11.77
C THR A 54 -18.42 -4.70 10.75
N VAL A 55 -17.31 -5.29 10.29
CA VAL A 55 -16.40 -4.64 9.33
C VAL A 55 -17.09 -4.39 7.98
N THR A 56 -17.96 -5.30 7.53
CA THR A 56 -18.63 -5.18 6.22
C THR A 56 -19.74 -4.12 6.21
N ASN A 57 -20.38 -3.89 7.35
CA ASN A 57 -21.49 -2.93 7.47
C ASN A 57 -21.03 -1.48 7.68
N GLU A 58 -19.73 -1.24 7.91
CA GLU A 58 -19.17 0.10 8.06
C GLU A 58 -18.79 0.73 6.71
N THR A 59 -18.77 2.07 6.68
CA THR A 59 -18.36 2.83 5.48
C THR A 59 -16.88 3.17 5.54
N TRP A 60 -16.09 2.58 4.64
CA TRP A 60 -14.65 2.82 4.52
C TRP A 60 -14.35 3.84 3.43
N GLY A 61 -13.30 4.66 3.64
CA GLY A 61 -12.96 5.71 2.68
C GLY A 61 -11.68 6.45 3.00
N GLN A 62 -11.43 7.54 2.26
CA GLN A 62 -10.24 8.36 2.44
C GLN A 62 -10.19 8.95 3.86
N GLY A 63 -9.15 8.59 4.62
CA GLY A 63 -8.97 8.99 6.03
C GLY A 63 -9.47 7.97 7.06
N PHE A 64 -10.20 6.94 6.63
CA PHE A 64 -10.62 5.80 7.45
C PHE A 64 -10.67 4.53 6.58
N PRO A 65 -9.49 3.98 6.22
CA PRO A 65 -9.41 2.80 5.37
C PRO A 65 -9.99 1.57 6.09
N THR A 66 -10.40 0.58 5.30
CA THR A 66 -10.81 -0.72 5.84
C THR A 66 -9.67 -1.33 6.66
N PRO A 67 -9.97 -1.95 7.83
CA PRO A 67 -8.93 -2.51 8.68
C PRO A 67 -8.21 -3.66 7.99
N VAL A 68 -6.91 -3.70 8.19
CA VAL A 68 -5.99 -4.69 7.62
C VAL A 68 -5.29 -5.39 8.77
N PHE A 69 -5.63 -6.66 8.98
CA PHE A 69 -5.01 -7.47 10.03
C PHE A 69 -3.85 -8.30 9.49
N GLU A 70 -2.82 -8.47 10.30
CA GLU A 70 -1.71 -9.39 10.01
C GLU A 70 -1.84 -10.70 10.78
N GLY A 71 -1.19 -11.75 10.29
CA GLY A 71 -1.13 -13.03 10.97
C GLY A 71 -0.08 -13.95 10.36
N GLU A 72 0.55 -14.77 11.20
CA GLU A 72 1.52 -15.78 10.77
C GLU A 72 0.84 -17.14 10.60
N PHE A 73 0.93 -17.72 9.40
CA PHE A 73 0.30 -18.99 9.08
C PHE A 73 1.28 -19.96 8.45
N LYS A 74 1.15 -21.25 8.79
CA LYS A 74 1.86 -22.32 8.08
C LYS A 74 1.10 -22.67 6.81
N VAL A 75 1.77 -22.58 5.66
CA VAL A 75 1.20 -23.00 4.38
C VAL A 75 1.02 -24.51 4.38
N ALA A 76 -0.22 -24.98 4.56
CA ALA A 76 -0.52 -26.41 4.54
C ALA A 76 -0.48 -26.98 3.11
N ARG A 77 -0.91 -26.20 2.11
CA ARG A 77 -0.94 -26.59 0.71
C ARG A 77 -0.94 -25.36 -0.19
N GLN A 78 -0.10 -25.37 -1.23
CA GLN A 78 -0.08 -24.37 -2.29
C GLN A 78 -0.26 -25.06 -3.64
N ARG A 79 -1.15 -24.53 -4.48
CA ARG A 79 -1.33 -25.01 -5.87
C ARG A 79 -1.33 -23.81 -6.80
N ILE A 80 -0.61 -23.92 -7.91
CA ILE A 80 -0.69 -22.94 -8.99
C ILE A 80 -2.03 -23.13 -9.71
N LEU A 81 -2.86 -22.09 -9.71
CA LEU A 81 -4.03 -22.03 -10.57
C LEU A 81 -3.58 -21.49 -11.93
N LYS A 82 -3.44 -22.36 -12.94
CA LYS A 82 -3.39 -21.91 -14.33
C LYS A 82 -4.81 -21.59 -14.76
N GLU A 83 -5.04 -20.38 -15.24
CA GLU A 83 -6.26 -20.05 -15.99
C GLU A 83 -6.25 -20.89 -17.27
N ASN A 84 -7.25 -21.76 -17.43
CA ASN A 84 -7.55 -22.34 -18.72
C ASN A 84 -8.24 -21.24 -19.54
N ILE A 85 -7.46 -20.39 -20.19
CA ILE A 85 -7.96 -19.58 -21.30
C ILE A 85 -8.13 -20.57 -22.47
N GLN A 86 -9.34 -21.14 -22.58
CA GLN A 86 -9.74 -21.88 -23.77
C GLN A 86 -9.76 -20.90 -24.96
N SER A 87 -9.08 -21.33 -26.02
CA SER A 87 -9.05 -20.70 -27.34
C SER A 87 -10.37 -20.88 -28.09
#